data_AF-R7USM1-F1
#
_entry.id   AF-R7USM1-F1
#
_cell.length_a   1.000
_cell.length_b   1.000
_cell.length_c   1.000
_cell.angle_alpha   90.00
_cell.angle_beta   90.00
_cell.angle_gamma   90.00
#
_symmetry.space_group_name_H-M   'P 1'
#
loop_
_entity.id
_entity.type
_entity.pdbx_description
1 polymer ?
#
loop_
_entity_poly.entity_id
_entity_poly.type
_entity_poly.pdbx_seq_one_letter_code
_entity_poly.pdbx_strand_id
1 'polypeptide(L)'
;EDCGKEQCQGKGYKEHFHCLDCSYRVILRKEEMIRHFKWHKKRDDSLQHGFLRFSPIDDCSNKFASCTHNGKQTHYHCIQPQCSKVYISTSDVQMHANYHRKDSAIIQEGFQRFRATEDCGTQSCPFYSQRTTHFHCRREGCSFTFKNKADMEKHKTYHQKDEMLAKDGFKKFMKYEHCSYPECRYSKISNHIHCIREGCDYVLHSTGQLFSHKRKHERRDFE
;
A
#
# COMPACT_ATOMS: atom_id res chain seq x y z
N GLU A 1 -11.27 20.49 42.08
CA GLU A 1 -10.06 20.36 42.92
C GLU A 1 -9.16 21.55 42.64
N ASP A 2 -8.45 22.05 43.66
CA ASP A 2 -7.50 23.17 43.48
C ASP A 2 -6.37 22.70 42.54
N CYS A 3 -5.99 23.55 41.59
CA CYS A 3 -5.04 23.21 40.54
C CYS A 3 -3.63 22.89 41.08
N GLY A 4 -3.27 23.38 42.29
CA GLY A 4 -2.01 23.07 42.96
C GLY A 4 -0.72 23.50 42.22
N LYS A 5 -0.84 24.17 41.05
CA LYS A 5 0.30 24.68 40.27
C LYS A 5 0.63 26.10 40.70
N GLU A 6 1.86 26.34 41.14
CA GLU A 6 2.36 27.64 41.60
C GLU A 6 2.15 28.76 40.57
N GLN A 7 2.25 28.44 39.26
CA GLN A 7 2.02 29.39 38.17
C GLN A 7 0.55 29.85 38.05
N CYS A 8 -0.40 29.01 38.46
CA CYS A 8 -1.83 29.32 38.44
C CYS A 8 -2.26 30.08 39.71
N GLN A 9 -1.64 29.73 40.84
CA GLN A 9 -1.84 30.40 42.13
C GLN A 9 -1.24 31.81 42.11
N GLY A 10 -0.02 31.98 41.58
CA GLY A 10 0.62 33.29 41.44
C GLY A 10 -0.07 34.26 40.46
N LYS A 11 -0.93 33.76 39.57
CA LYS A 11 -1.74 34.56 38.64
C LYS A 11 -3.20 34.76 39.09
N GLY A 12 -3.59 34.20 40.24
CA GLY A 12 -4.92 34.38 40.83
C GLY A 12 -6.08 33.76 40.03
N TYR A 13 -5.85 32.68 39.27
CA TYR A 13 -6.90 32.04 38.47
C TYR A 13 -7.88 31.23 39.33
N LYS A 14 -9.10 31.75 39.53
CA LYS A 14 -10.16 31.10 40.33
C LYS A 14 -10.75 29.86 39.66
N GLU A 15 -11.10 29.94 38.38
CA GLU A 15 -11.60 28.82 37.58
C GLU A 15 -10.83 28.77 36.25
N HIS A 16 -10.24 27.61 35.94
CA HIS A 16 -9.45 27.40 34.73
C HIS A 16 -9.30 25.90 34.42
N PHE A 17 -8.85 25.59 33.21
CA PHE A 17 -8.69 24.24 32.68
C PHE A 17 -7.29 24.09 32.08
N HIS A 18 -6.71 22.89 32.15
CA HIS A 18 -5.42 22.57 31.55
C HIS A 18 -5.59 21.56 30.43
N CYS A 19 -4.96 21.82 29.29
CA CYS A 19 -4.83 20.81 28.24
C CYS A 19 -3.52 20.04 28.41
N LEU A 20 -3.62 18.73 28.62
CA LEU A 20 -2.46 17.84 28.78
C LEU A 20 -1.73 17.61 27.43
N ASP A 21 -2.46 17.67 26.32
CA ASP A 21 -1.93 17.42 24.97
C ASP A 21 -1.20 18.65 24.37
N CYS A 22 -1.39 19.84 24.94
CA CYS A 22 -0.79 21.10 24.50
C CYS A 22 0.17 21.69 25.54
N SER A 23 1.09 20.88 26.08
CA SER A 23 2.12 21.34 27.04
C SER A 23 1.52 22.12 28.23
N TYR A 24 0.42 21.61 28.81
CA TYR A 24 -0.29 22.25 29.93
C TYR A 24 -0.82 23.65 29.62
N ARG A 25 -1.30 23.89 28.39
CA ARG A 25 -1.97 25.14 28.04
C ARG A 25 -3.12 25.43 29.00
N VAL A 26 -3.08 26.59 29.63
CA VAL A 26 -4.12 27.09 30.54
C VAL A 26 -5.26 27.75 29.74
N ILE A 27 -6.49 27.39 30.06
CA ILE A 27 -7.71 27.90 29.44
C ILE A 27 -8.63 28.42 30.53
N LEU A 28 -9.05 29.67 30.46
CA LEU A 28 -9.76 30.33 31.56
C LEU A 28 -11.28 30.18 31.49
N ARG A 29 -11.82 29.90 30.29
CA ARG A 29 -13.28 29.83 30.06
C ARG A 29 -13.70 28.44 29.61
N LYS A 30 -14.81 27.95 30.18
CA LYS A 30 -15.37 26.62 29.88
C LYS A 30 -15.69 26.45 28.39
N GLU A 31 -16.27 27.47 27.75
CA GLU A 31 -16.58 27.44 26.31
C GLU A 31 -15.33 27.28 25.44
N GLU A 32 -14.26 27.98 25.80
CA GLU A 32 -12.97 27.87 25.10
C GLU A 32 -12.33 26.51 25.30
N MET A 33 -12.48 25.93 26.50
CA MET A 33 -12.02 24.57 26.78
C MET A 33 -12.76 23.56 25.89
N ILE A 34 -14.08 23.66 25.78
CA ILE A 34 -14.88 22.79 24.90
C ILE A 34 -14.46 22.96 23.44
N ARG A 35 -14.23 24.20 22.98
CA ARG A 35 -13.75 24.49 21.63
C ARG A 35 -12.37 23.87 21.39
N HIS A 36 -11.46 23.99 22.35
CA HIS A 36 -10.10 23.45 22.28
C HIS A 36 -10.10 21.91 22.29
N PHE A 37 -10.90 21.28 23.13
CA PHE A 37 -11.09 19.83 23.15
C PHE A 37 -11.64 19.31 21.81
N LYS A 38 -12.69 19.95 21.27
CA LYS A 38 -13.22 19.62 19.94
C LYS A 38 -12.19 19.79 18.83
N TRP A 39 -11.27 20.73 18.99
CA TRP A 39 -10.19 20.97 18.04
C TRP A 39 -9.16 19.83 18.07
N HIS A 40 -8.78 19.31 19.25
CA HIS A 40 -7.94 18.12 19.38
C HIS A 40 -8.57 16.92 18.70
N LYS A 41 -9.83 16.62 19.05
CA LYS A 41 -10.57 15.51 18.45
C LYS A 41 -10.56 15.57 16.92
N LYS A 42 -10.80 16.74 16.33
CA LYS A 42 -10.74 16.91 14.86
C LYS A 42 -9.35 16.69 14.26
N ARG A 43 -8.28 17.06 14.99
CA ARG A 43 -6.90 16.79 14.56
C ARG A 43 -6.59 15.30 14.62
N ASP A 44 -7.00 14.63 15.69
CA ASP A 44 -6.79 13.19 15.86
C ASP A 44 -7.56 12.37 14.82
N ASP A 45 -8.83 12.74 14.57
CA ASP A 45 -9.66 12.12 13.52
C ASP A 45 -8.99 12.25 12.14
N SER A 46 -8.41 13.41 11.83
CA SER A 46 -7.68 13.62 10.57
C SER A 46 -6.39 12.80 10.54
N LEU A 47 -5.69 12.70 11.67
CA LEU A 47 -4.44 11.97 11.78
C LEU A 47 -4.63 10.46 11.59
N GLN A 48 -5.74 9.90 12.06
CA GLN A 48 -6.12 8.50 11.79
C GLN A 48 -6.24 8.19 10.29
N HIS A 49 -6.54 9.21 9.47
CA HIS A 49 -6.57 9.11 8.02
C HIS A 49 -5.23 9.43 7.35
N GLY A 50 -4.17 9.71 8.13
CA GLY A 50 -2.87 10.11 7.62
C GLY A 50 -2.82 11.57 7.20
N PHE A 51 -3.52 12.46 7.93
CA PHE A 51 -3.53 13.89 7.65
C PHE A 51 -3.25 14.78 8.85
N LEU A 52 -2.41 15.78 8.67
CA LEU A 52 -2.23 16.87 9.63
C LEU A 52 -3.21 18.00 9.31
N ARG A 53 -4.07 18.33 10.27
CA ARG A 53 -5.05 19.40 10.16
C ARG A 53 -4.50 20.70 10.76
N PHE A 54 -4.49 21.75 9.95
CA PHE A 54 -4.10 23.11 10.36
C PHE A 54 -5.31 24.03 10.23
N SER A 55 -5.54 24.83 11.27
CA SER A 55 -6.57 25.88 11.32
C SER A 55 -5.97 27.18 10.75
N PRO A 56 -6.78 28.23 10.50
CA PRO A 56 -6.27 29.50 9.97
C PRO A 56 -5.23 30.20 10.88
N ILE A 57 -5.22 29.86 12.17
CA ILE A 57 -4.33 30.43 13.19
C ILE A 57 -3.06 29.57 13.34
N ASP A 58 -3.07 28.34 12.81
CA ASP A 58 -1.92 27.44 12.90
C ASP A 58 -0.94 27.74 11.76
N ASP A 59 0.36 27.72 12.06
CA ASP A 59 1.42 27.84 11.06
C ASP A 59 1.93 26.45 10.65
N CYS A 60 1.83 26.13 9.36
CA CYS A 60 2.33 24.89 8.78
C CYS A 60 3.66 25.06 8.05
N SER A 61 4.20 26.28 7.92
CA SER A 61 5.40 26.59 7.14
C SER A 61 6.63 25.76 7.53
N ASN A 62 6.78 25.48 8.83
CA ASN A 62 7.86 24.67 9.38
C ASN A 62 7.96 23.25 8.79
N LYS A 63 6.82 22.64 8.43
CA LYS A 63 6.76 21.30 7.82
C LYS A 63 6.43 21.35 6.33
N PHE A 64 5.71 22.36 5.89
CA PHE A 64 5.15 22.49 4.55
C PHE A 64 5.39 23.91 4.03
N ALA A 65 6.65 24.22 3.72
CA ALA A 65 7.09 25.56 3.30
C ALA A 65 6.34 26.09 2.06
N SER A 66 5.89 25.20 1.17
CA SER A 66 5.16 25.54 -0.07
C SER A 66 3.63 25.56 0.09
N CYS A 67 3.10 25.55 1.32
CA CYS A 67 1.65 25.54 1.53
C CYS A 67 1.00 26.88 1.16
N THR A 68 0.14 26.86 0.14
CA THR A 68 -0.60 28.03 -0.35
C THR A 68 -1.76 28.47 0.57
N HIS A 69 -2.19 27.57 1.47
CA HIS A 69 -3.32 27.73 2.39
C HIS A 69 -2.91 28.12 3.83
N ASN A 70 -1.61 28.22 4.09
CA ASN A 70 -1.08 28.60 5.40
C ASN A 70 -1.64 29.95 5.86
N GLY A 71 -2.09 30.04 7.10
CA GLY A 71 -2.65 31.28 7.67
C GLY A 71 -3.97 31.78 7.06
N LYS A 72 -4.53 31.09 6.04
CA LYS A 72 -5.73 31.55 5.31
C LYS A 72 -7.00 30.82 5.74
N GLN A 73 -6.95 29.49 5.74
CA GLN A 73 -8.12 28.66 6.02
C GLN A 73 -7.73 27.31 6.62
N THR A 74 -8.74 26.58 7.12
CA THR A 74 -8.51 25.20 7.58
C THR A 74 -8.11 24.33 6.40
N HIS A 75 -7.02 23.58 6.55
CA HIS A 75 -6.51 22.68 5.51
C HIS A 75 -5.85 21.44 6.12
N TYR A 76 -5.61 20.45 5.27
CA TYR A 76 -5.21 19.10 5.65
C TYR A 76 -4.05 18.65 4.76
N HIS A 77 -2.89 18.36 5.35
CA HIS A 77 -1.71 17.87 4.65
C HIS A 77 -1.60 16.36 4.77
N CYS A 78 -1.47 15.65 3.66
CA CYS A 78 -1.17 14.23 3.68
C CYS A 78 0.24 14.01 4.27
N ILE A 79 0.38 13.04 5.18
CA ILE A 79 1.69 12.68 5.76
C ILE A 79 2.29 11.41 5.15
N GLN A 80 1.69 10.86 4.10
CA GLN A 80 2.21 9.66 3.45
C GLN A 80 3.55 9.96 2.76
N PRO A 81 4.51 9.01 2.80
CA PRO A 81 5.79 9.18 2.11
C PRO A 81 5.57 9.52 0.63
N GLN A 82 6.35 10.48 0.13
CA GLN A 82 6.28 10.94 -1.27
C GLN A 82 4.90 11.51 -1.70
N CYS A 83 4.05 11.92 -0.74
CA CYS A 83 2.80 12.62 -1.02
C CYS A 83 2.83 14.04 -0.47
N SER A 84 2.71 15.03 -1.36
CA SER A 84 2.67 16.47 -1.01
C SER A 84 1.28 17.08 -1.15
N LYS A 85 0.22 16.26 -1.17
CA LYS A 85 -1.15 16.72 -1.39
C LYS A 85 -1.71 17.43 -0.17
N VAL A 86 -2.33 18.58 -0.43
CA VAL A 86 -3.06 19.38 0.55
C VAL A 86 -4.52 19.52 0.12
N TYR A 87 -5.44 19.41 1.06
CA TYR A 87 -6.87 19.54 0.83
C TYR A 87 -7.50 20.54 1.81
N ILE A 88 -8.66 21.06 1.46
CA ILE A 88 -9.42 22.03 2.28
C ILE A 88 -10.78 21.47 2.72
N SER A 89 -11.18 20.33 2.15
CA SER A 89 -12.43 19.62 2.45
C SER A 89 -12.14 18.27 3.11
N THR A 90 -12.94 17.90 4.10
CA THR A 90 -12.87 16.59 4.75
C THR A 90 -13.25 15.44 3.81
N SER A 91 -14.10 15.69 2.81
CA SER A 91 -14.48 14.68 1.82
C SER A 91 -13.30 14.27 0.94
N ASP A 92 -12.49 15.25 0.51
CA ASP A 92 -11.29 14.98 -0.29
C ASP A 92 -10.23 14.25 0.52
N VAL A 93 -10.08 14.61 1.81
CA VAL A 93 -9.21 13.91 2.77
C VAL A 93 -9.57 12.43 2.86
N GLN A 94 -10.86 12.13 3.06
CA GLN A 94 -11.32 10.74 3.14
C GLN A 94 -11.12 9.98 1.83
N MET A 95 -11.43 10.61 0.69
CA MET A 95 -11.22 10.02 -0.62
C MET A 95 -9.73 9.72 -0.87
N HIS A 96 -8.85 10.66 -0.52
CA HIS A 96 -7.41 10.52 -0.69
C HIS A 96 -6.78 9.49 0.26
N ALA A 97 -7.23 9.46 1.53
CA ALA A 97 -6.82 8.42 2.48
C ALA A 97 -7.20 7.02 1.96
N ASN A 98 -8.41 6.88 1.43
CA ASN A 98 -8.86 5.63 0.79
C ASN A 98 -8.04 5.28 -0.44
N TYR A 99 -7.56 6.28 -1.20
CA TYR A 99 -6.63 6.03 -2.30
C TYR A 99 -5.33 5.40 -1.79
N HIS A 100 -4.66 5.99 -0.79
CA HIS A 100 -3.43 5.40 -0.23
C HIS A 100 -3.66 4.00 0.31
N ARG A 101 -4.77 3.75 1.01
CA ARG A 101 -5.13 2.41 1.48
C ARG A 101 -5.24 1.41 0.32
N LYS A 102 -5.92 1.79 -0.78
CA LYS A 102 -6.05 0.93 -1.97
C LYS A 102 -4.71 0.72 -2.68
N ASP A 103 -3.88 1.74 -2.76
CA ASP A 103 -2.57 1.67 -3.42
C ASP A 103 -1.61 0.75 -2.65
N SER A 104 -1.56 0.89 -1.32
CA SER A 104 -0.78 0.01 -0.44
C SER A 104 -1.22 -1.45 -0.56
N ALA A 105 -2.53 -1.71 -0.69
CA ALA A 105 -3.03 -3.07 -0.91
C ALA A 105 -2.55 -3.66 -2.24
N ILE A 106 -2.57 -2.87 -3.33
CA ILE A 106 -2.06 -3.30 -4.64
C ILE A 106 -0.55 -3.64 -4.55
N ILE A 107 0.21 -2.81 -3.83
CA ILE A 107 1.64 -3.03 -3.57
C ILE A 107 1.88 -4.33 -2.79
N GLN A 108 1.12 -4.58 -1.74
CA GLN A 108 1.21 -5.82 -0.96
C GLN A 108 0.89 -7.07 -1.79
N GLU A 109 0.04 -6.94 -2.80
CA GLU A 109 -0.28 -8.04 -3.73
C GLU A 109 0.78 -8.26 -4.82
N GLY A 110 1.87 -7.49 -4.80
CA GLY A 110 2.98 -7.59 -5.74
C GLY A 110 2.74 -6.81 -7.04
N PHE A 111 1.93 -5.75 -7.00
CA PHE A 111 1.63 -4.90 -8.15
C PHE A 111 1.92 -3.43 -7.85
N GLN A 112 2.11 -2.60 -8.87
CA GLN A 112 2.21 -1.14 -8.73
C GLN A 112 1.24 -0.49 -9.68
N ARG A 113 0.48 0.48 -9.20
CA ARG A 113 -0.36 1.32 -10.04
C ARG A 113 0.39 2.59 -10.41
N PHE A 114 0.24 2.99 -11.67
CA PHE A 114 0.65 4.30 -12.17
C PHE A 114 -0.56 5.01 -12.76
N ARG A 115 -0.79 6.26 -12.37
CA ARG A 115 -1.85 7.08 -12.96
C ARG A 115 -1.45 7.60 -14.33
N ALA A 116 -2.46 8.08 -15.08
CA ALA A 116 -2.27 8.75 -16.36
C ALA A 116 -1.34 9.97 -16.33
N THR A 117 -1.22 10.61 -15.15
CA THR A 117 -0.39 11.79 -14.92
C THR A 117 0.98 11.45 -14.36
N GLU A 118 1.23 10.18 -14.03
CA GLU A 118 2.47 9.70 -13.42
C GLU A 118 3.29 8.98 -14.47
N ASP A 119 4.62 9.16 -14.42
CA ASP A 119 5.56 8.43 -15.24
C ASP A 119 6.04 7.18 -14.47
N CYS A 120 5.92 6.00 -15.07
CA CYS A 120 6.38 4.75 -14.48
C CYS A 120 7.90 4.51 -14.61
N GLY A 121 8.63 5.41 -15.28
CA GLY A 121 10.08 5.38 -15.45
C GLY A 121 10.62 4.22 -16.28
N THR A 122 9.74 3.34 -16.77
CA THR A 122 10.09 2.13 -17.50
C THR A 122 9.90 2.38 -18.99
N GLN A 123 10.97 2.71 -19.72
CA GLN A 123 10.89 3.03 -21.16
C GLN A 123 10.36 1.87 -22.01
N SER A 124 10.55 0.62 -21.57
CA SER A 124 10.01 -0.57 -22.22
C SER A 124 8.53 -0.83 -21.90
N CYS A 125 7.91 -0.04 -21.01
CA CYS A 125 6.50 -0.19 -20.72
C CYS A 125 5.67 0.22 -21.95
N PRO A 126 4.75 -0.65 -22.45
CA PRO A 126 3.88 -0.34 -23.58
C PRO A 126 3.01 0.91 -23.37
N PHE A 127 2.78 1.27 -22.11
CA PHE A 127 1.95 2.40 -21.70
C PHE A 127 2.75 3.62 -21.27
N TYR A 128 4.08 3.60 -21.34
CA TYR A 128 4.95 4.69 -20.90
C TYR A 128 4.57 6.05 -21.52
N SER A 129 4.34 6.07 -22.84
CA SER A 129 3.92 7.27 -23.58
C SER A 129 2.40 7.48 -23.61
N GLN A 130 1.63 6.48 -23.17
CA GLN A 130 0.18 6.53 -23.17
C GLN A 130 -0.25 7.06 -21.81
N ARG A 131 -0.57 8.37 -21.73
CA ARG A 131 -1.11 9.06 -20.53
C ARG A 131 -2.39 8.40 -20.01
N THR A 132 -2.25 7.22 -19.44
CA THR A 132 -3.30 6.28 -19.08
C THR A 132 -2.91 5.58 -17.79
N THR A 133 -3.90 5.28 -16.97
CA THR A 133 -3.64 4.51 -15.75
C THR A 133 -3.31 3.07 -16.13
N HIS A 134 -2.24 2.52 -15.58
CA HIS A 134 -1.80 1.16 -15.85
C HIS A 134 -1.18 0.54 -14.58
N PHE A 135 -0.92 -0.77 -14.61
CA PHE A 135 -0.44 -1.56 -13.49
C PHE A 135 0.78 -2.39 -13.90
N HIS A 136 1.81 -2.46 -13.06
CA HIS A 136 2.99 -3.29 -13.28
C HIS A 136 2.99 -4.43 -12.27
N CYS A 137 3.38 -5.63 -12.69
CA CYS A 137 3.79 -6.65 -11.72
C CYS A 137 5.17 -6.29 -11.16
N ARG A 138 5.34 -6.50 -9.86
CA ARG A 138 6.59 -6.25 -9.12
C ARG A 138 7.23 -7.54 -8.58
N ARG A 139 6.66 -8.71 -8.91
CA ARG A 139 7.25 -10.00 -8.54
C ARG A 139 8.56 -10.21 -9.28
N GLU A 140 9.52 -10.87 -8.64
CA GLU A 140 10.82 -11.17 -9.25
C GLU A 140 10.65 -12.02 -10.51
N GLY A 141 11.37 -11.66 -11.58
CA GLY A 141 11.28 -12.34 -12.87
C GLY A 141 10.00 -12.06 -13.67
N CYS A 142 9.10 -11.19 -13.18
CA CYS A 142 7.86 -10.85 -13.88
C CYS A 142 7.83 -9.35 -14.27
N SER A 143 7.84 -9.07 -15.57
CA SER A 143 7.80 -7.70 -16.12
C SER A 143 6.48 -7.38 -16.83
N PHE A 144 5.39 -8.08 -16.49
CA PHE A 144 4.10 -7.86 -17.13
C PHE A 144 3.46 -6.54 -16.70
N THR A 145 2.80 -5.88 -17.66
CA THR A 145 2.08 -4.63 -17.48
C THR A 145 0.63 -4.76 -17.95
N PHE A 146 -0.31 -4.11 -17.26
CA PHE A 146 -1.75 -4.23 -17.50
C PHE A 146 -2.39 -2.85 -17.62
N LYS A 147 -3.29 -2.68 -18.60
CA LYS A 147 -4.08 -1.44 -18.75
C LYS A 147 -5.25 -1.37 -17.75
N ASN A 148 -5.81 -2.51 -17.36
CA ASN A 148 -7.01 -2.57 -16.53
C ASN A 148 -6.81 -3.54 -15.35
N LYS A 149 -7.68 -3.39 -14.35
CA LYS A 149 -7.65 -4.21 -13.13
C LYS A 149 -8.00 -5.67 -13.39
N ALA A 150 -8.93 -5.95 -14.32
CA ALA A 150 -9.40 -7.32 -14.56
C ALA A 150 -8.27 -8.24 -15.06
N ASP A 151 -7.43 -7.74 -15.96
CA ASP A 151 -6.29 -8.51 -16.49
C ASP A 151 -5.18 -8.66 -15.44
N MET A 152 -4.98 -7.65 -14.60
CA MET A 152 -4.10 -7.74 -13.43
C MET A 152 -4.56 -8.85 -12.47
N GLU A 153 -5.86 -8.92 -12.13
CA GLU A 153 -6.39 -9.97 -11.26
C GLU A 153 -6.25 -11.37 -11.88
N LYS A 154 -6.49 -11.53 -13.20
CA LYS A 154 -6.23 -12.81 -13.88
C LYS A 154 -4.77 -13.21 -13.74
N HIS A 155 -3.85 -12.28 -13.94
CA HIS A 155 -2.41 -12.53 -13.79
C HIS A 155 -2.01 -12.83 -12.34
N LYS A 156 -2.64 -12.19 -11.35
CA LYS A 156 -2.48 -12.56 -9.94
C LYS A 156 -2.83 -14.02 -9.68
N THR A 157 -3.94 -14.51 -10.24
CA THR A 157 -4.30 -15.94 -10.11
C THR A 157 -3.31 -16.88 -10.80
N TYR A 158 -2.63 -16.42 -11.85
CA TYR A 158 -1.56 -17.20 -12.49
C TYR A 158 -0.38 -17.40 -11.53
N HIS A 159 0.10 -16.35 -10.88
CA HIS A 159 1.17 -16.48 -9.88
C HIS A 159 0.75 -17.36 -8.69
N GLN A 160 -0.46 -17.20 -8.17
CA GLN A 160 -0.95 -18.05 -7.08
C GLN A 160 -0.95 -19.54 -7.47
N LYS A 161 -1.34 -19.86 -8.72
CA LYS A 161 -1.31 -21.23 -9.24
C LYS A 161 0.12 -21.73 -9.44
N ASP A 162 1.04 -20.87 -9.89
CA ASP A 162 2.44 -21.21 -10.10
C ASP A 162 3.17 -21.47 -8.77
N GLU A 163 2.95 -20.62 -7.76
CA GLU A 163 3.47 -20.81 -6.40
C GLU A 163 2.91 -22.09 -5.76
N MET A 164 1.63 -22.39 -5.96
CA MET A 164 1.02 -23.64 -5.47
C MET A 164 1.58 -24.87 -6.20
N LEU A 165 1.82 -24.77 -7.51
CA LEU A 165 2.45 -25.82 -8.30
C LEU A 165 3.88 -26.10 -7.84
N ALA A 166 4.65 -25.05 -7.57
CA ALA A 166 6.01 -25.14 -7.01
C ALA A 166 6.02 -25.83 -5.63
N LYS A 167 5.08 -25.46 -4.75
CA LYS A 167 4.90 -26.14 -3.45
C LYS A 167 4.54 -27.62 -3.58
N ASP A 168 3.79 -27.98 -4.61
CA ASP A 168 3.48 -29.38 -4.93
C ASP A 168 4.65 -30.14 -5.59
N GLY A 169 5.82 -29.53 -5.72
CA GLY A 169 7.00 -30.15 -6.29
C GLY A 169 6.98 -30.20 -7.81
N PHE A 170 6.40 -29.19 -8.46
CA PHE A 170 6.36 -29.08 -9.91
C PHE A 170 6.71 -27.67 -10.40
N LYS A 171 7.34 -27.55 -11.58
CA LYS A 171 7.65 -26.25 -12.21
C LYS A 171 7.18 -26.24 -13.65
N LYS A 172 6.36 -25.26 -14.01
CA LYS A 172 5.84 -25.10 -15.37
C LYS A 172 6.77 -24.21 -16.20
N PHE A 173 6.96 -24.60 -17.45
CA PHE A 173 7.65 -23.80 -18.45
C PHE A 173 6.71 -23.55 -19.62
N MET A 174 6.63 -22.30 -20.06
CA MET A 174 5.87 -21.94 -21.25
C MET A 174 6.70 -22.17 -22.52
N LYS A 175 6.02 -22.34 -23.66
CA LYS A 175 6.66 -22.62 -24.96
C LYS A 175 7.63 -21.54 -25.44
N TYR A 176 7.54 -20.32 -24.91
CA TYR A 176 8.40 -19.19 -25.27
C TYR A 176 9.56 -19.02 -24.27
N GLU A 177 9.56 -19.77 -23.17
CA GLU A 177 10.60 -19.74 -22.16
C GLU A 177 11.63 -20.84 -22.42
N HIS A 178 12.89 -20.55 -22.10
CA HIS A 178 13.93 -21.57 -22.11
C HIS A 178 13.78 -22.43 -20.84
N CYS A 179 13.68 -23.75 -21.02
CA CYS A 179 13.67 -24.68 -19.90
C CYS A 179 15.07 -24.77 -19.29
N SER A 180 15.15 -24.63 -17.96
CA SER A 180 16.42 -24.68 -17.21
C SER A 180 16.93 -26.11 -16.96
N TYR A 181 16.17 -27.14 -17.35
CA TYR A 181 16.56 -28.54 -17.17
C TYR A 181 17.44 -29.02 -18.34
N PRO A 182 18.60 -29.65 -18.06
CA PRO A 182 19.46 -30.22 -19.09
C PRO A 182 18.71 -31.23 -19.95
N GLU A 183 18.97 -31.26 -21.27
CA GLU A 183 18.39 -32.22 -22.21
C GLU A 183 16.84 -32.19 -22.32
N CYS A 184 16.17 -31.12 -21.85
CA CYS A 184 14.73 -31.01 -22.01
C CYS A 184 14.33 -30.81 -23.48
N ARG A 185 13.84 -31.89 -24.11
CA ARG A 185 13.39 -31.93 -25.51
C ARG A 185 12.20 -31.01 -25.81
N TYR A 186 11.54 -30.46 -24.79
CA TYR A 186 10.37 -29.59 -24.95
C TYR A 186 10.69 -28.10 -24.75
N SER A 187 11.94 -27.77 -24.43
CA SER A 187 12.43 -26.39 -24.27
C SER A 187 12.18 -25.58 -25.55
N LYS A 188 11.48 -24.44 -25.43
CA LYS A 188 11.05 -23.59 -26.56
C LYS A 188 10.14 -24.24 -27.62
N ILE A 189 9.64 -25.46 -27.39
CA ILE A 189 8.76 -26.18 -28.35
C ILE A 189 7.32 -26.17 -27.86
N SER A 190 7.08 -26.60 -26.62
CA SER A 190 5.73 -26.72 -26.06
C SER A 190 5.69 -26.33 -24.58
N ASN A 191 4.49 -26.04 -24.09
CA ASN A 191 4.27 -25.87 -22.66
C ASN A 191 4.45 -27.23 -21.98
N HIS A 192 5.26 -27.29 -20.93
CA HIS A 192 5.55 -28.53 -20.21
C HIS A 192 5.75 -28.24 -18.71
N ILE A 193 5.68 -29.28 -17.88
CA ILE A 193 5.80 -29.18 -16.42
C ILE A 193 6.79 -30.24 -15.93
N HIS A 194 7.85 -29.81 -15.27
CA HIS A 194 8.82 -30.70 -14.63
C HIS A 194 8.38 -31.04 -13.21
N CYS A 195 8.58 -32.29 -12.78
CA CYS A 195 8.71 -32.59 -11.37
C CYS A 195 10.04 -32.01 -10.86
N ILE A 196 10.03 -31.36 -9.69
CA ILE A 196 11.22 -30.80 -9.06
C ILE A 196 11.63 -31.53 -7.79
N ARG A 197 10.99 -32.68 -7.51
CA ARG A 197 11.39 -33.56 -6.40
C ARG A 197 12.71 -34.24 -6.72
N GLU A 198 13.54 -34.40 -5.70
CA GLU A 198 14.83 -35.08 -5.78
C GLU A 198 14.69 -36.47 -6.42
N GLY A 199 15.55 -36.78 -7.39
CA GLY A 199 15.55 -38.07 -8.10
C GLY A 199 14.38 -38.28 -9.07
N CYS A 200 13.64 -37.22 -9.46
CA CYS A 200 12.52 -37.33 -10.39
C CYS A 200 12.61 -36.38 -11.59
N ASP A 201 13.07 -36.89 -12.73
CA ASP A 201 13.19 -36.12 -13.98
C ASP A 201 11.93 -36.16 -14.87
N TYR A 202 10.77 -36.45 -14.27
CA TYR A 202 9.55 -36.67 -15.04
C TYR A 202 8.98 -35.36 -15.61
N VAL A 203 8.62 -35.38 -16.90
CA VAL A 203 8.03 -34.24 -17.60
C VAL A 203 6.58 -34.53 -17.97
N LEU A 204 5.69 -33.60 -17.62
CA LEU A 204 4.26 -33.65 -17.83
C LEU A 204 3.85 -32.62 -18.88
N HIS A 205 2.82 -32.93 -19.65
CA HIS A 205 2.31 -32.06 -20.72
C HIS A 205 1.03 -31.31 -20.32
N SER A 206 0.42 -31.69 -19.20
CA SER A 206 -0.80 -31.05 -18.70
C SER A 206 -0.93 -31.12 -17.18
N THR A 207 -1.70 -30.17 -16.64
CA THR A 207 -2.07 -30.15 -15.21
C THR A 207 -2.91 -31.36 -14.80
N GLY A 208 -3.64 -32.00 -15.73
CA GLY A 208 -4.43 -33.21 -15.44
C GLY A 208 -3.57 -34.41 -15.05
N GLN A 209 -2.31 -34.45 -15.47
CA GLN A 209 -1.38 -35.54 -15.14
C GLN A 209 -0.69 -35.35 -13.79
N LEU A 210 -0.76 -34.13 -13.21
CA LEU A 210 -0.06 -33.79 -11.95
C LEU A 210 -0.50 -34.67 -10.79
N PHE A 211 -1.81 -34.82 -10.60
CA PHE A 211 -2.35 -35.54 -9.45
C PHE A 211 -1.95 -37.00 -9.44
N SER A 212 -2.01 -37.65 -10.61
CA SER A 212 -1.58 -39.06 -10.77
C SER A 212 -0.09 -39.22 -10.47
N HIS A 213 0.74 -38.30 -10.96
CA HIS A 213 2.18 -38.32 -10.69
C HIS A 213 2.50 -38.02 -9.22
N LYS A 214 1.87 -37.00 -8.62
CA LYS A 214 2.03 -36.61 -7.21
C LYS A 214 1.73 -37.79 -6.27
N ARG A 215 0.63 -38.52 -6.51
CA ARG A 215 0.28 -39.72 -5.73
C ARG A 215 1.32 -40.84 -5.79
N LYS A 216 2.14 -40.93 -6.85
CA LYS A 216 3.22 -41.92 -6.93
C LYS A 216 4.37 -41.59 -5.97
N HIS A 217 4.64 -40.30 -5.75
CA HIS A 217 5.63 -39.84 -4.76
C HIS A 217 5.10 -40.05 -3.34
N GLU A 218 3.86 -39.64 -3.10
CA GLU A 218 3.24 -39.83 -1.77
C GLU A 218 3.30 -41.29 -1.33
N ARG A 219 3.12 -42.27 -2.23
CA ARG A 219 3.24 -43.70 -1.90
C ARG A 219 4.67 -44.14 -1.56
N ARG A 220 5.67 -43.57 -2.23
CA ARG A 220 7.10 -43.92 -2.02
C ARG A 220 7.66 -43.29 -0.74
N ASP A 221 7.12 -42.15 -0.32
CA ASP A 221 7.53 -41.48 0.93
C ASP A 221 7.06 -42.23 2.20
N PHE A 222 6.15 -43.21 2.07
CA PHE A 222 5.66 -44.05 3.17
C PHE A 222 6.33 -45.45 3.23
N GLU A 223 7.32 -45.71 2.38
CA GLU A 223 8.16 -46.92 2.39
C GLU A 223 9.54 -46.62 2.96
#